data_AF-E7CIH3-F1
#
_entry.id   AF-E7CIH3-F1
#
_cell.length_a   1.000
_cell.length_b   1.000
_cell.length_c   1.000
_cell.angle_alpha   90.00
_cell.angle_beta   90.00
_cell.angle_gamma   90.00
#
_symmetry.space_group_name_H-M   'P 1'
#
loop_
_entity.id
_entity.type
_entity.pdbx_description
1 polymer ?
#
loop_
_entity_poly.entity_id
_entity_poly.type
_entity_poly.pdbx_seq_one_letter_code
_entity_poly.pdbx_strand_id
1 'polypeptide(L)' 'TRNTVVDYSQKAYQDAFEISKAKMTPTHPIRLGLALNFSVFYYEILNSPDKACQLAKQAFDDAIA' A
#
# COMPACT_ATOMS: atom_id res chain seq x y z
N THR A 1 18.54 -10.45 -7.50
CA THR A 1 18.21 -9.96 -8.86
C THR A 1 17.10 -8.92 -8.74
N ARG A 2 16.71 -8.21 -9.82
CA ARG A 2 15.58 -7.26 -9.80
C ARG A 2 14.35 -7.86 -9.12
N ASN A 3 13.97 -9.08 -9.50
CA ASN A 3 12.81 -9.77 -8.94
C ASN A 3 12.92 -9.97 -7.43
N THR A 4 14.09 -10.37 -6.92
CA THR A 4 14.30 -10.51 -5.47
C THR A 4 14.06 -9.21 -4.69
N VAL A 5 14.49 -8.07 -5.26
CA VAL A 5 14.29 -6.76 -4.62
C VAL A 5 12.81 -6.39 -4.65
N VAL A 6 12.12 -6.64 -5.77
CA VAL A 6 10.67 -6.41 -5.90
C VAL A 6 9.89 -7.27 -4.89
N ASP A 7 10.23 -8.54 -4.74
CA ASP A 7 9.57 -9.46 -3.80
C ASP A 7 9.77 -9.00 -2.34
N TYR A 8 10.98 -8.59 -1.98
CA TYR A 8 11.26 -8.04 -0.65
C TYR A 8 10.51 -6.73 -0.39
N SER A 9 10.48 -5.82 -1.37
CA SER A 9 9.72 -4.57 -1.26
C SER A 9 8.23 -4.83 -1.09
N GLN A 10 7.65 -5.73 -1.89
CA GLN A 10 6.24 -6.10 -1.78
C GLN A 10 5.92 -6.67 -0.41
N LYS A 11 6.76 -7.57 0.11
CA LYS A 11 6.59 -8.15 1.44
C LYS A 11 6.65 -7.07 2.53
N ALA A 12 7.63 -6.17 2.47
CA ALA A 12 7.77 -5.09 3.43
C ALA A 12 6.56 -4.14 3.44
N TYR A 13 6.05 -3.78 2.26
CA TYR A 13 4.83 -2.98 2.15
C TYR A 13 3.61 -3.71 2.73
N GLN A 14 3.45 -5.00 2.43
CA GLN A 14 2.33 -5.79 2.92
C GLN A 14 2.35 -5.92 4.45
N ASP A 15 3.51 -6.25 5.03
CA ASP A 15 3.69 -6.38 6.47
C ASP A 15 3.41 -5.05 7.18
N ALA A 16 3.95 -3.94 6.66
CA ALA A 16 3.69 -2.61 7.18
C ALA A 16 2.20 -2.25 7.08
N PHE A 17 1.54 -2.60 5.98
CA PHE A 17 0.15 -2.25 5.75
C PHE A 17 -0.78 -2.98 6.73
N GLU A 18 -0.57 -4.28 6.96
CA GLU A 18 -1.36 -5.04 7.94
C GLU A 18 -1.11 -4.56 9.38
N ILE A 19 0.13 -4.24 9.74
CA ILE A 19 0.43 -3.63 11.05
C ILE A 19 -0.30 -2.29 11.19
N SER A 20 -0.27 -1.44 10.16
CA SER A 20 -0.96 -0.14 10.18
C SER A 20 -2.46 -0.30 10.31
N LYS A 21 -3.08 -1.29 9.65
CA LYS A 21 -4.51 -1.59 9.77
C LYS A 21 -4.90 -1.99 11.19
N ALA A 22 -4.05 -2.76 11.87
CA ALA A 22 -4.30 -3.23 13.22
C ALA A 22 -3.99 -2.19 14.31
N LYS A 23 -3.10 -1.22 14.04
CA LYS A 23 -2.55 -0.31 15.06
C LYS A 23 -2.89 1.17 14.85
N MET A 24 -3.38 1.55 13.67
CA MET A 24 -3.64 2.95 13.31
C MET A 24 -5.06 3.13 12.77
N THR A 25 -5.67 4.26 13.11
CA THR A 25 -6.95 4.66 12.50
C THR A 25 -6.79 4.85 10.99
N PRO A 26 -7.85 4.64 10.19
CA PRO A 26 -7.80 4.86 8.75
C PRO A 26 -7.31 6.25 8.32
N THR A 27 -7.62 7.27 9.12
CA THR A 27 -7.22 8.67 8.91
C THR A 27 -5.79 8.98 9.35
N HIS A 28 -5.08 8.02 9.94
CA HIS A 28 -3.73 8.26 10.45
C HIS A 28 -2.76 8.58 9.30
N PRO A 29 -2.02 9.71 9.34
CA PRO A 29 -1.19 10.16 8.22
C PRO A 29 -0.16 9.14 7.74
N ILE A 30 0.44 8.37 8.66
CA ILE A 30 1.40 7.31 8.29
C ILE A 30 0.71 6.16 7.54
N ARG A 31 -0.52 5.78 7.92
CA ARG A 31 -1.27 4.71 7.25
C ARG A 31 -1.68 5.14 5.84
N LEU A 32 -2.12 6.40 5.69
CA LEU A 32 -2.45 6.98 4.39
C LEU A 32 -1.22 7.09 3.49
N GLY A 33 -0.11 7.61 4.00
CA GLY A 33 1.15 7.71 3.26
C GLY A 33 1.70 6.35 2.86
N LEU A 34 1.56 5.34 3.72
CA LEU A 34 1.91 3.96 3.41
C LEU A 34 1.03 3.39 2.28
N ALA A 35 -0.29 3.57 2.35
CA ALA A 35 -1.19 3.14 1.30
C ALA A 35 -0.88 3.81 -0.05
N LEU A 36 -0.60 5.12 -0.04
CA LEU A 36 -0.18 5.86 -1.22
C LEU A 36 1.11 5.30 -1.82
N ASN A 37 2.15 5.10 -1.01
CA ASN A 37 3.41 4.56 -1.51
C ASN A 37 3.24 3.13 -2.04
N PHE A 38 2.39 2.32 -1.41
CA PHE A 38 2.14 0.96 -1.86
C PHE A 38 1.34 0.93 -3.17
N SER A 39 0.39 1.84 -3.39
CA SER A 39 -0.31 1.97 -4.67
C SER A 39 0.65 2.39 -5.79
N VAL A 40 1.55 3.35 -5.53
CA VAL A 40 2.60 3.75 -6.49
C VAL A 40 3.52 2.57 -6.81
N PHE A 41 3.91 1.75 -5.82
CA PHE A 41 4.68 0.54 -6.05
C PHE A 41 3.95 -0.45 -6.99
N TYR A 42 2.66 -0.69 -6.78
CA TYR A 42 1.87 -1.53 -7.69
C TYR A 42 1.82 -0.97 -9.11
N TYR A 43 1.71 0.36 -9.25
CA TYR A 43 1.61 1.01 -10.55
C TYR A 43 2.96 1.01 -11.30
N GLU A 44 4.01 1.55 -10.67
CA GLU A 44 5.29 1.82 -11.33
C GLU A 44 6.25 0.63 -11.35
N ILE A 45 6.22 -0.23 -10.32
CA ILE A 45 7.20 -1.31 -10.16
C ILE A 45 6.64 -2.65 -10.64
N LEU A 46 5.39 -2.95 -10.30
CA LEU A 46 4.70 -4.20 -10.66
C LEU A 46 3.85 -4.10 -11.93
N ASN A 47 3.77 -2.92 -12.56
CA ASN A 47 2.95 -2.67 -13.75
C ASN A 47 1.51 -3.21 -13.61
N SER A 48 0.94 -3.03 -12.42
CA SER A 48 -0.36 -3.57 -12.00
C SER A 48 -1.30 -2.42 -11.63
N PRO A 49 -1.73 -1.60 -12.61
CA PRO A 49 -2.51 -0.39 -12.34
C PRO A 49 -3.86 -0.66 -11.67
N ASP A 50 -4.50 -1.80 -11.97
CA ASP A 50 -5.77 -2.17 -11.34
C ASP A 50 -5.62 -2.37 -9.83
N LYS A 51 -4.56 -3.03 -9.39
CA LYS A 51 -4.26 -3.23 -7.96
C LYS A 51 -3.92 -1.92 -7.26
N ALA A 52 -3.17 -1.05 -7.94
CA ALA A 52 -2.86 0.28 -7.42
C ALA A 52 -4.13 1.10 -7.17
N CYS A 53 -5.05 1.10 -8.14
CA CYS A 53 -6.32 1.82 -8.04
C CYS A 53 -7.21 1.25 -6.94
N GLN A 54 -7.33 -0.08 -6.84
CA GLN A 54 -8.09 -0.75 -5.78
C GLN A 54 -7.56 -0.38 -4.39
N LEU A 55 -6.24 -0.42 -4.20
CA LEU A 55 -5.62 -0.11 -2.91
C LEU A 55 -5.82 1.38 -2.55
N ALA A 56 -5.60 2.28 -3.51
CA ALA A 56 -5.79 3.72 -3.29
C ALA A 56 -7.26 4.04 -2.97
N LYS A 57 -8.21 3.43 -3.69
CA LYS A 57 -9.64 3.59 -3.43
C LYS A 57 -10.03 3.08 -2.06
N GLN A 58 -9.60 1.87 -1.68
CA GLN A 58 -9.88 1.31 -0.36
C GLN A 58 -9.35 2.22 0.76
N ALA A 59 -8.12 2.72 0.63
CA ALA A 59 -7.53 3.59 1.63
C ALA A 59 -8.27 4.94 1.75
N PHE A 60 -8.78 5.46 0.63
CA PHE A 60 -9.58 6.68 0.61
C PHE A 60 -10.98 6.46 1.23
N ASP A 61 -11.67 5.40 0.83
CA ASP A 61 -12.99 5.04 1.33
C ASP A 61 -12.93 4.76 2.85
N ASP A 62 -11.91 4.01 3.32
CA ASP A 62 -11.67 3.74 4.74
C ASP A 62 -11.44 5.03 5.55
N ALA A 63 -10.84 6.06 4.95
CA ALA A 63 -10.52 7.31 5.63
C ALA A 63 -11.71 8.28 5.72
N ILE A 64 -12.73 8.09 4.87
CA ILE A 64 -13.94 8.91 4.85
C ILE A 64 -15.08 8.25 5.65
N ALA A 65 -15.09 6.91 5.74
CA ALA A 65 -16.07 6.13 6.52
C ALA A 65 -15.89 6.30 8.04
#